data_AF-A0A1R1YNG1-F1
#
_entry.id   AF-A0A1R1YNG1-F1
#
_cell.length_a   1.000
_cell.length_b   1.000
_cell.length_c   1.000
_cell.angle_alpha   90.00
_cell.angle_beta   90.00
_cell.angle_gamma   90.00
#
_symmetry.space_group_name_H-M   'P 1'
#
loop_
_entity.id
_entity.type
_entity.pdbx_description
1 polymer ?
#
loop_
_entity_poly.entity_id
_entity_poly.type
_entity_poly.pdbx_seq_one_letter_code
_entity_poly.pdbx_strand_id
1 'polypeptide(L)' 'RAVDFTQAKEFAEQLGIPFLETSAKDSTNVEQAFLTMAKQIKDRVGAPNIQQQQDQLKNSINIGQGQNVSQQNSGCC' A
#
# COMPACT_ATOMS: atom_id res chain seq x y z
N ARG A 1 -30.08 -3.47 -0.14
CA ARG A 1 -28.79 -4.17 0.08
C ARG A 1 -28.88 -5.49 -0.67
N ALA A 2 -27.88 -5.83 -1.50
CA ALA A 2 -27.89 -7.06 -2.30
C ALA A 2 -27.17 -8.23 -1.62
N VAL A 3 -26.38 -7.96 -0.57
CA VAL A 3 -25.59 -8.95 0.17
C VAL A 3 -25.92 -8.79 1.66
N ASP A 4 -26.04 -9.92 2.36
CA ASP A 4 -26.25 -9.95 3.81
C ASP A 4 -24.93 -9.84 4.57
N PHE A 5 -24.94 -9.17 5.72
CA PHE A 5 -23.76 -9.00 6.57
C PHE A 5 -23.17 -10.35 6.98
N THR A 6 -24.03 -11.29 7.36
CA THR A 6 -23.62 -12.60 7.87
C THR A 6 -22.93 -13.40 6.78
N GLN A 7 -23.51 -13.39 5.58
CA GLN A 7 -22.96 -14.10 4.42
C GLN A 7 -21.61 -13.51 3.98
N ALA A 8 -21.49 -12.18 3.95
CA ALA A 8 -20.23 -11.52 3.60
C ALA A 8 -19.13 -11.78 4.64
N LYS A 9 -19.50 -11.79 5.93
CA LYS A 9 -18.58 -12.09 7.03
C LYS A 9 -18.08 -13.54 6.96
N GLU A 10 -18.97 -14.51 6.80
CA GLU A 10 -18.58 -15.93 6.67
C GLU A 10 -17.66 -16.16 5.47
N PHE A 11 -17.95 -15.52 4.33
CA PHE A 11 -17.11 -15.60 3.14
C PHE A 11 -15.71 -15.03 3.36
N ALA A 12 -15.61 -13.90 4.07
CA ALA A 12 -14.33 -13.30 4.42
C ALA A 12 -13.53 -14.18 5.42
N GLU A 13 -14.21 -14.79 6.39
CA GLU A 13 -13.60 -15.74 7.33
C GLU A 13 -13.04 -16.98 6.61
N GLN A 14 -13.76 -17.52 5.61
CA GLN A 14 -13.28 -18.63 4.78
C GLN A 14 -12.00 -18.30 4.00
N LEU A 15 -11.86 -17.05 3.54
CA LEU A 15 -10.68 -16.57 2.83
C LEU A 15 -9.57 -16.10 3.79
N GLY A 16 -9.81 -16.09 5.10
CA GLY A 16 -8.88 -15.55 6.09
C GLY A 16 -8.65 -14.04 5.93
N ILE A 17 -9.58 -13.32 5.31
CA ILE A 17 -9.48 -11.87 5.11
C ILE A 17 -10.33 -11.12 6.14
N PRO A 18 -9.81 -10.04 6.74
CA PRO A 18 -10.58 -9.18 7.63
C PRO A 18 -11.77 -8.55 6.92
N PHE A 19 -12.91 -8.48 7.60
CA PHE A 19 -14.15 -7.90 7.07
C PHE A 19 -14.59 -6.67 7.87
N LEU A 20 -15.04 -5.63 7.16
CA LEU A 20 -15.60 -4.41 7.74
C LEU A 20 -16.59 -3.76 6.76
N GLU A 21 -17.85 -3.62 7.15
CA GLU A 21 -18.81 -2.81 6.37
C GLU A 21 -18.55 -1.32 6.60
N THR A 22 -18.42 -0.55 5.53
CA THR A 22 -18.20 0.90 5.57
C THR A 22 -19.26 1.63 4.74
N SER A 23 -19.62 2.85 5.15
CA SER A 23 -20.41 3.78 4.34
C SER A 23 -19.58 5.01 4.08
N ALA A 24 -19.10 5.18 2.84
CA ALA A 24 -18.42 6.41 2.43
C ALA A 24 -19.35 7.63 2.44
N LYS A 25 -20.65 7.41 2.24
CA LYS A 25 -21.66 8.47 2.26
C LYS A 25 -21.88 9.02 3.67
N ASP A 26 -21.96 8.12 4.65
CA ASP A 26 -22.27 8.46 6.04
C ASP A 26 -21.02 8.43 6.93
N SER A 27 -19.83 8.38 6.32
CA SER A 27 -18.52 8.26 6.98
C SER A 27 -18.42 7.14 8.03
N THR A 28 -19.25 6.10 7.90
CA THR A 28 -19.34 5.03 8.89
C THR A 28 -18.21 4.03 8.66
N ASN A 29 -17.43 3.76 9.70
CA ASN A 29 -16.31 2.79 9.74
C ASN A 29 -15.17 3.07 8.75
N VAL A 30 -15.16 4.21 8.07
CA VAL A 30 -14.11 4.57 7.09
C VAL A 30 -12.75 4.73 7.79
N GLU A 31 -12.68 5.48 8.88
CA GLU A 31 -11.44 5.67 9.65
C GLU A 31 -10.90 4.33 10.19
N GLN A 32 -11.78 3.52 10.78
CA GLN A 32 -11.42 2.20 11.29
C GLN A 32 -10.89 1.28 10.18
N ALA A 33 -11.42 1.38 8.96
CA ALA A 33 -10.91 0.63 7.81
C ALA A 33 -9.45 1.00 7.51
N PHE A 34 -9.14 2.30 7.44
CA PHE A 34 -7.79 2.78 7.17
C PHE A 34 -6.80 2.41 8.28
N LEU A 35 -7.19 2.59 9.55
CA LEU A 35 -6.34 2.22 10.69
C LEU A 35 -6.07 0.71 10.74
N THR A 36 -7.09 -0.11 10.48
CA THR A 36 -6.95 -1.57 10.45
C THR A 36 -6.02 -2.02 9.33
N MET A 37 -6.17 -1.45 8.13
CA MET A 37 -5.27 -1.73 7.00
C MET A 37 -3.83 -1.29 7.29
N ALA A 38 -3.64 -0.08 7.81
CA ALA A 38 -2.32 0.44 8.16
C ALA A 38 -1.64 -0.42 9.23
N LYS A 39 -2.39 -0.84 10.26
CA LYS A 39 -1.90 -1.76 11.29
C LYS A 39 -1.47 -3.10 10.68
N GLN A 40 -2.27 -3.69 9.81
CA GLN A 40 -1.93 -4.95 9.15
C GLN A 40 -0.69 -4.85 8.26
N ILE A 41 -0.53 -3.74 7.53
CA ILE A 41 0.69 -3.48 6.75
C ILE A 41 1.88 -3.35 7.70
N LYS A 42 1.75 -2.56 8.77
CA LYS A 42 2.81 -2.40 9.77
C LYS A 42 3.20 -3.75 10.39
N ASP A 43 2.24 -4.57 10.79
CA ASP A 43 2.49 -5.87 11.43
C ASP A 43 3.17 -6.85 10.45
N ARG A 44 2.83 -6.80 9.15
CA ARG A 44 3.48 -7.61 8.10
C ARG A 44 4.88 -7.12 7.73
N VAL A 45 5.09 -5.81 7.65
CA VAL A 45 6.38 -5.22 7.22
C VAL A 45 7.37 -5.13 8.40
N GLY A 46 6.86 -4.94 9.62
CA GLY A 46 7.61 -4.62 10.84
C GLY A 46 8.45 -5.72 11.45
N ALA A 47 8.38 -6.97 10.99
CA ALA A 47 9.13 -8.07 11.62
C ALA A 47 10.58 -8.25 11.06
N PRO A 48 10.86 -8.05 9.75
CA PRO A 48 12.24 -7.78 9.32
C PRO A 48 12.41 -6.88 8.06
N ASN A 49 11.34 -6.41 7.41
CA ASN A 49 11.42 -5.83 6.05
C ASN A 49 11.46 -4.30 5.99
N ILE A 50 11.27 -3.59 7.11
CA ILE A 50 11.37 -2.12 7.16
C ILE A 50 12.78 -1.63 6.74
N GLN A 51 13.82 -2.42 7.00
CA GLN A 51 15.19 -2.07 6.60
C GLN A 51 15.39 -2.08 5.07
N GLN A 52 14.64 -2.88 4.32
CA GLN A 52 14.77 -2.95 2.85
C GLN A 52 14.04 -1.81 2.13
N GLN A 53 13.07 -1.15 2.77
CA GLN A 53 12.31 -0.07 2.14
C GLN A 53 13.07 1.27 2.14
N GLN A 54 14.06 1.45 3.05
CA GLN A 54 14.98 2.58 3.01
C GLN A 54 15.94 2.54 1.81
N ASP A 55 16.29 1.36 1.30
CA ASP A 55 17.19 1.23 0.15
C ASP A 55 16.49 1.46 -1.20
N GLN A 56 15.18 1.23 -1.30
CA GLN A 56 14.41 1.57 -2.52
C GLN A 56 14.19 3.08 -2.69
N LEU A 57 14.11 3.84 -1.59
CA LEU A 57 14.03 5.31 -1.64
C LEU A 57 15.37 5.94 -2.10
N LYS A 58 16.51 5.28 -1.85
CA LYS A 58 17.81 5.71 -2.38
C LYS A 58 17.98 5.44 -3.87
N ASN A 59 17.30 4.44 -4.41
CA ASN A 59 17.31 4.09 -5.84
C ASN A 59 16.18 4.75 -6.65
N SER A 60 15.41 5.65 -6.05
CA SER A 60 14.41 6.45 -6.76
C SER A 60 15.12 7.50 -7.64
N ILE A 61 15.28 7.19 -8.92
CA ILE A 61 15.75 8.15 -9.92
C ILE A 61 14.69 9.26 -10.00
N ASN A 62 15.09 10.48 -9.70
CA ASN A 62 14.21 11.64 -9.76
C ASN A 62 14.14 12.17 -11.20
N ILE A 63 13.16 11.71 -11.99
CA ILE A 63 12.91 12.13 -13.39
C ILE A 63 12.56 13.64 -13.51
N GLY A 64 12.31 14.35 -12.40
CA GLY A 64 11.93 15.77 -12.41
C GLY A 64 13.08 16.78 -12.53
N GLN A 65 14.32 16.38 -12.25
CA GLN A 65 15.48 17.26 -12.43
C GLN A 65 16.32 16.73 -13.59
N GLY A 66 16.19 17.38 -14.75
CA GLY A 66 17.07 17.13 -15.89
C GLY A 66 18.52 17.36 -15.49
N GLN A 67 19.27 16.28 -15.27
CA GLN A 67 20.72 16.36 -15.12
C GLN A 67 21.31 16.68 -16.48
N ASN A 68 22.12 17.75 -16.56
CA ASN A 68 22.92 18.02 -17.74
C ASN A 68 23.89 16.86 -17.92
N VAL A 69 23.71 16.07 -18.98
CA VAL A 69 24.71 15.11 -19.42
C VAL A 69 25.93 15.93 -19.82
N SER A 70 26.97 15.94 -18.98
CA SER A 70 28.25 16.51 -19.37
C SER A 70 28.71 15.78 -20.62
N GLN A 71 28.73 16.51 -21.71
CA GLN A 71 29.05 16.07 -23.05
C GLN A 71 30.53 15.63 -23.11
N GLN A 72 30.83 14.44 -22.59
CA GLN A 72 32.10 13.78 -22.86
C GLN A 72 31.99 13.08 -24.20
N ASN A 73 32.56 13.77 -25.17
CA ASN A 73 32.93 13.30 -26.49
C ASN A 73 33.74 12.00 -26.41
N SER A 74 33.08 10.84 -26.50
CA SER A 74 33.49 9.69 -27.31
C SER A 74 32.71 8.44 -26.91
N GLY A 75 32.21 7.69 -27.90
CA GLY A 75 31.92 6.27 -27.73
C GLY A 75 30.47 5.92 -28.01
N CYS A 76 30.28 5.23 -29.13
CA CYS A 76 29.06 4.58 -29.60
C CYS A 76 28.24 3.96 -28.45
N CYS A 77 27.00 4.43 -28.25
CA CYS A 77 25.77 3.74 -27.81
C CYS A 77 24.63 4.76 -27.78
#